data_AF-A0A3D2J5X4-F1
#
_entry.id   AF-A0A3D2J5X4-F1
#
_cell.length_a   1.000
_cell.length_b   1.000
_cell.length_c   1.000
_cell.angle_alpha   90.00
_cell.angle_beta   90.00
_cell.angle_gamma   90.00
#
_symmetry.space_group_name_H-M   'P 1'
#
loop_
_entity.id
_entity.type
_entity.pdbx_description
1 polymer ?
#
loop_
_entity_poly.entity_id
_entity_poly.type
_entity_poly.pdbx_seq_one_letter_code
_entity_poly.pdbx_strand_id
1 'polypeptide(L)'
;NNWLYRNSGKILEWTSSLREQWQETQDVTFLRNQTIRTLAYLDGLSYVRQDVPASMPLGVNDRLARVGILDVNGQSQAIPAYLDHIVTHLNGLLQASNTTGTANEQLKKNISAIIDALSSVRLDFMKVRQDAQQLLKMSDTQVRQPQTLSLLNDMIASTNAAYIGQTDPNTGEIYEGVTWIHSQIQSLATLDILAYNPNGSNVQMIQDMKRHS
;
A
#
# COMPACT_ATOMS: atom_id res chain seq x y z
N ASN A 1 3.46 -9.50 0.57
CA ASN A 1 2.33 -8.63 1.02
C ASN A 1 1.09 -8.82 0.13
N ASN A 2 0.38 -9.96 0.27
CA ASN A 2 -0.68 -10.34 -0.67
C ASN A 2 -1.99 -9.52 -0.50
N TRP A 3 -2.30 -9.09 0.73
CA TRP A 3 -3.53 -8.35 1.03
C TRP A 3 -3.57 -6.97 0.36
N LEU A 4 -2.51 -6.16 0.50
CA LEU A 4 -2.45 -4.82 -0.13
C LEU A 4 -2.55 -4.94 -1.64
N TYR A 5 -1.78 -5.85 -2.23
CA TYR A 5 -1.82 -6.13 -3.67
C TYR A 5 -3.24 -6.44 -4.17
N ARG A 6 -3.93 -7.40 -3.54
CA ARG A 6 -5.28 -7.79 -3.98
C ARG A 6 -6.31 -6.68 -3.80
N ASN A 7 -6.27 -5.97 -2.69
CA ASN A 7 -7.26 -4.94 -2.38
C ASN A 7 -7.07 -3.68 -3.23
N SER A 8 -5.82 -3.26 -3.45
CA SER A 8 -5.51 -2.18 -4.37
C SER A 8 -5.86 -2.53 -5.82
N GLY A 9 -5.70 -3.79 -6.24
CA GLY A 9 -6.16 -4.26 -7.54
C GLY A 9 -7.68 -4.18 -7.71
N LYS A 10 -8.46 -4.40 -6.64
CA LYS A 10 -9.92 -4.19 -6.67
C LYS A 10 -10.32 -2.73 -6.77
N ILE A 11 -9.60 -1.84 -6.08
CA ILE A 11 -9.80 -0.39 -6.24
C ILE A 11 -9.54 0.01 -7.69
N LEU A 12 -8.43 -0.44 -8.29
CA LEU A 12 -8.12 -0.17 -9.70
C LEU A 12 -9.21 -0.65 -10.67
N GLU A 13 -9.71 -1.87 -10.47
CA GLU A 13 -10.80 -2.43 -11.26
C GLU A 13 -12.04 -1.52 -11.21
N TRP A 14 -12.45 -1.13 -10.00
CA TRP A 14 -13.64 -0.31 -9.80
C TRP A 14 -13.47 1.11 -10.33
N THR A 15 -12.36 1.78 -10.03
CA THR A 15 -12.13 3.15 -10.52
C THR A 15 -12.04 3.22 -12.03
N SER A 16 -11.41 2.24 -12.67
CA SER A 16 -11.32 2.18 -14.13
C SER A 16 -12.70 2.02 -14.78
N SER A 17 -13.56 1.19 -14.18
CA SER A 17 -14.94 0.98 -14.68
C SER A 17 -15.84 2.22 -14.59
N LEU A 18 -15.53 3.18 -13.70
CA LEU A 18 -16.37 4.38 -13.52
C LEU A 18 -16.41 5.24 -14.79
N ARG A 19 -15.26 5.44 -15.44
CA ARG A 19 -15.14 6.30 -16.63
C ARG A 19 -15.92 5.71 -17.80
N GLU A 20 -15.71 4.42 -18.07
CA GLU A 20 -16.40 3.69 -19.12
C GLU A 20 -17.91 3.79 -18.93
N GLN A 21 -18.41 3.43 -17.74
CA GLN A 21 -19.84 3.49 -17.45
C GLN A 21 -20.41 4.91 -17.55
N TRP A 22 -19.66 5.91 -17.09
CA TRP A 22 -20.08 7.31 -17.20
C TRP A 22 -20.20 7.75 -18.66
N GLN A 23 -19.25 7.39 -19.51
CA GLN A 23 -19.26 7.77 -20.92
C GLN A 23 -20.37 7.08 -21.71
N GLU A 24 -20.66 5.81 -21.40
CA GLU A 24 -21.64 5.02 -22.16
C GLU A 24 -23.08 5.25 -21.72
N THR A 25 -23.34 5.27 -20.42
CA THR A 25 -24.71 5.22 -19.88
C THR A 25 -25.03 6.32 -18.88
N GLN A 26 -23.99 6.97 -18.32
CA GLN A 26 -24.14 7.88 -17.18
C GLN A 26 -24.95 7.25 -16.03
N ASP A 27 -24.76 5.96 -15.76
CA ASP A 27 -25.45 5.24 -14.68
C ASP A 27 -24.93 5.71 -13.30
N VAL A 28 -25.64 6.69 -12.73
CA VAL A 28 -25.35 7.26 -11.41
C VAL A 28 -25.36 6.21 -10.31
N THR A 29 -26.22 5.20 -10.40
CA THR A 29 -26.31 4.15 -9.36
C THR A 29 -25.08 3.27 -9.39
N PHE A 30 -24.65 2.86 -10.58
CA PHE A 30 -23.39 2.13 -10.74
C PHE A 30 -22.21 2.94 -10.20
N LEU A 31 -22.10 4.22 -10.60
CA LEU A 31 -21.03 5.10 -10.14
C LEU A 31 -20.97 5.15 -8.61
N ARG A 32 -22.10 5.45 -7.95
CA ARG A 32 -22.17 5.50 -6.48
C ARG A 32 -21.78 4.19 -5.83
N ASN A 33 -22.27 3.05 -6.33
CA ASN A 33 -21.96 1.74 -5.77
C ASN A 33 -20.45 1.44 -5.85
N GLN A 34 -19.83 1.72 -6.98
CA GLN A 34 -18.38 1.53 -7.15
C GLN A 34 -17.57 2.48 -6.28
N THR A 35 -18.00 3.75 -6.15
CA THR A 35 -17.36 4.72 -5.25
C THR A 35 -17.43 4.29 -3.78
N ILE A 36 -18.58 3.77 -3.33
CA ILE A 36 -18.75 3.24 -1.97
C ILE A 36 -17.81 2.06 -1.72
N ARG A 37 -17.69 1.13 -2.68
CA ARG A 37 -16.78 -0.01 -2.56
C ARG A 37 -15.32 0.44 -2.46
N THR A 38 -14.93 1.43 -3.26
CA THR A 38 -13.60 2.04 -3.18
C THR A 38 -13.33 2.63 -1.80
N LEU A 39 -14.25 3.44 -1.26
CA LEU A 39 -14.11 4.00 0.09
C LEU A 39 -14.08 2.91 1.17
N ALA A 40 -14.87 1.84 1.03
CA ALA A 40 -14.87 0.74 1.99
C ALA A 40 -13.52 0.02 2.07
N TYR A 41 -12.78 -0.07 0.97
CA TYR A 41 -11.44 -0.67 0.96
C TYR A 41 -10.34 0.32 1.39
N LEU A 42 -10.51 1.60 1.11
CA LEU A 42 -9.58 2.65 1.54
C LEU A 42 -9.68 2.88 3.05
N ASP A 43 -10.89 3.03 3.58
CA ASP A 43 -11.14 3.47 4.95
C ASP A 43 -11.36 2.29 5.90
N GLY A 44 -11.79 1.16 5.35
CA GLY A 44 -12.17 -0.02 6.12
C GLY A 44 -13.57 0.09 6.72
N LEU A 45 -14.15 -1.06 7.07
CA LEU A 45 -15.54 -1.14 7.55
C LEU A 45 -15.82 -0.32 8.81
N SER A 46 -14.81 -0.09 9.65
CA SER A 46 -14.98 0.66 10.91
C SER A 46 -15.08 2.17 10.69
N TYR A 47 -14.59 2.69 9.56
CA TYR A 47 -14.46 4.13 9.33
C TYR A 47 -15.19 4.63 8.08
N VAL A 48 -15.45 3.77 7.09
CA VAL A 48 -16.16 4.16 5.85
C VAL A 48 -17.53 4.82 6.08
N ARG A 49 -18.20 4.52 7.20
CA ARG A 49 -19.50 5.11 7.56
C ARG A 49 -19.43 6.59 7.94
N GLN A 50 -18.24 7.16 8.07
CA GLN A 50 -18.07 8.61 8.18
C GLN A 50 -18.39 9.33 6.87
N ASP A 51 -18.15 8.67 5.74
CA ASP A 51 -18.32 9.24 4.40
C ASP A 51 -19.50 8.65 3.62
N VAL A 52 -19.95 7.45 4.00
CA VAL A 52 -21.05 6.75 3.35
C VAL A 52 -22.28 6.69 4.26
N PRO A 53 -23.46 7.18 3.81
CA PRO A 53 -24.70 7.08 4.57
C PRO A 53 -24.99 5.64 5.03
N ALA A 54 -25.45 5.49 6.28
CA ALA A 54 -25.71 4.17 6.87
C ALA A 54 -26.74 3.33 6.10
N SER A 55 -27.67 3.99 5.39
CA SER A 55 -28.70 3.37 4.56
C SER A 55 -28.17 2.74 3.27
N MET A 56 -26.97 3.10 2.82
CA MET A 56 -26.41 2.55 1.60
C MET A 56 -25.69 1.22 1.89
N PRO A 57 -26.00 0.14 1.14
CA PRO A 57 -25.27 -1.11 1.26
C PRO A 57 -23.84 -0.92 0.71
N LEU A 58 -22.83 -1.43 1.42
CA LEU A 58 -21.45 -1.29 0.98
C LEU A 58 -21.11 -2.23 -0.19
N GLY A 59 -21.81 -3.36 -0.31
CA GLY A 59 -21.65 -4.30 -1.43
C GLY A 59 -20.23 -4.84 -1.59
N VAL A 60 -19.51 -5.01 -0.47
CA VAL A 60 -18.12 -5.47 -0.39
C VAL A 60 -17.99 -6.83 0.29
N ASN A 61 -16.83 -7.46 0.16
CA ASN A 61 -16.47 -8.61 0.99
C ASN A 61 -15.96 -8.12 2.35
N ASP A 62 -16.71 -8.40 3.42
CA ASP A 62 -16.40 -7.89 4.76
C ASP A 62 -15.03 -8.30 5.29
N ARG A 63 -14.54 -9.48 4.89
CA ARG A 63 -13.21 -9.96 5.30
C ARG A 63 -12.11 -9.13 4.64
N LEU A 64 -12.28 -8.76 3.37
CA LEU A 64 -11.29 -7.99 2.62
C LEU A 64 -11.33 -6.50 2.97
N ALA A 65 -12.50 -5.95 3.27
CA ALA A 65 -12.70 -4.55 3.64
C ALA A 65 -12.54 -4.27 5.15
N ARG A 66 -12.26 -5.30 5.97
CA ARG A 66 -12.28 -5.17 7.44
C ARG A 66 -11.34 -4.07 7.96
N VAL A 67 -10.15 -4.00 7.39
CA VAL A 67 -9.11 -3.01 7.70
C VAL A 67 -8.96 -2.11 6.49
N GLY A 68 -8.86 -0.80 6.71
CA GLY A 68 -8.61 0.17 5.64
C GLY A 68 -7.17 0.14 5.18
N ILE A 69 -6.93 0.48 3.91
CA ILE A 69 -5.58 0.78 3.41
C ILE A 69 -5.04 2.03 4.11
N LEU A 70 -5.88 3.04 4.29
CA LEU A 70 -5.52 4.37 4.79
C LEU A 70 -5.89 4.57 6.25
N ASP A 71 -5.12 5.42 6.90
CA ASP A 71 -5.53 6.07 8.14
C ASP A 71 -6.36 7.30 7.77
N VAL A 72 -7.60 7.34 8.25
CA VAL A 72 -8.57 8.39 7.95
C VAL A 72 -8.90 9.26 9.16
N ASN A 73 -8.48 8.84 10.36
CA ASN A 73 -8.73 9.52 11.63
C ASN A 73 -7.44 9.94 12.37
N GLY A 74 -6.28 9.76 11.75
CA GLY A 74 -4.97 10.04 12.31
C GLY A 74 -4.73 9.30 13.63
N GLN A 75 -4.06 9.97 14.56
CA GLN A 75 -3.71 9.40 15.88
C GLN A 75 -4.91 8.92 16.72
N SER A 76 -6.13 9.37 16.39
CA SER A 76 -7.35 8.92 17.07
C SER A 76 -7.92 7.61 16.53
N GLN A 77 -7.34 7.07 15.45
CA GLN A 77 -7.80 5.84 14.83
C GLN A 77 -7.43 4.61 15.69
N ALA A 78 -8.43 4.01 16.33
CA ALA A 78 -8.23 2.85 17.19
C ALA A 78 -7.73 1.59 16.46
N ILE A 79 -8.14 1.39 15.21
CA ILE A 79 -7.70 0.28 14.35
C ILE A 79 -6.71 0.84 13.34
N PRO A 80 -5.40 0.56 13.47
CA PRO A 80 -4.40 1.08 12.54
C PRO A 80 -4.68 0.68 11.10
N ALA A 81 -4.32 1.57 10.17
CA ALA A 81 -4.41 1.28 8.76
C ALA A 81 -3.40 0.22 8.33
N TYR A 82 -3.69 -0.48 7.23
CA TYR A 82 -2.81 -1.53 6.74
C TYR A 82 -1.43 -0.99 6.34
N LEU A 83 -1.36 0.20 5.74
CA LEU A 83 -0.08 0.82 5.36
C LEU A 83 0.80 1.09 6.59
N ASP A 84 0.21 1.59 7.68
CA ASP A 84 0.96 1.89 8.91
C ASP A 84 1.50 0.62 9.55
N HIS A 85 0.72 -0.46 9.54
CA HIS A 85 1.16 -1.76 10.03
C HIS A 85 2.40 -2.26 9.27
N ILE A 86 2.43 -2.15 7.93
CA ILE A 86 3.63 -2.53 7.15
C ILE A 86 4.83 -1.65 7.54
N VAL A 87 4.63 -0.32 7.62
CA VAL A 87 5.71 0.62 7.97
C VAL A 87 6.29 0.32 9.36
N THR A 88 5.45 -0.03 10.34
CA THR A 88 5.92 -0.45 11.67
C THR A 88 6.82 -1.68 11.60
N HIS A 89 6.43 -2.72 10.85
CA HIS A 89 7.25 -3.93 10.69
C HIS A 89 8.57 -3.65 9.96
N LEU A 90 8.54 -2.83 8.92
CA LEU A 90 9.74 -2.43 8.18
C LEU A 90 10.70 -1.63 9.05
N ASN A 91 10.20 -0.70 9.86
CA ASN A 91 11.02 0.05 10.83
C ASN A 91 11.63 -0.86 11.90
N GLY A 92 10.88 -1.85 12.39
CA GLY A 92 11.41 -2.86 13.30
C GLY A 92 12.56 -3.67 12.67
N LEU A 93 12.39 -4.08 11.42
CA LEU A 93 13.43 -4.78 10.66
C LEU A 93 14.66 -3.89 10.44
N LEU A 94 14.47 -2.60 10.12
CA LEU A 94 15.55 -1.64 9.96
C LEU A 94 16.37 -1.49 11.25
N GLN A 95 15.70 -1.38 12.40
CA GLN A 95 16.36 -1.29 13.71
C GLN A 95 17.12 -2.57 14.08
N ALA A 96 16.56 -3.74 13.79
CA ALA A 96 17.23 -5.02 14.00
C ALA A 96 18.48 -5.19 13.11
N SER A 97 18.50 -4.54 11.95
CA SER A 97 19.59 -4.59 10.96
C SER A 97 20.77 -3.65 11.27
N ASN A 98 20.81 -3.03 12.45
CA ASN A 98 21.85 -2.07 12.86
C ASN A 98 23.22 -2.70 13.23
N THR A 99 23.48 -3.95 12.84
CA THR A 99 24.82 -4.56 12.95
C THR A 99 25.71 -4.17 11.77
N THR A 100 27.03 -4.17 11.95
CA THR A 100 28.00 -3.70 10.92
C THR A 100 28.24 -4.75 9.82
N GLY A 101 28.11 -4.36 8.55
CA GLY A 101 28.38 -5.23 7.38
C GLY A 101 27.70 -4.74 6.09
N THR A 102 28.28 -5.03 4.92
CA THR A 102 27.75 -4.56 3.60
C THR A 102 26.39 -5.16 3.24
N ALA A 103 26.12 -6.41 3.63
CA ALA A 103 24.80 -7.03 3.48
C ALA A 103 23.71 -6.27 4.26
N ASN A 104 24.04 -5.72 5.42
CA ASN A 104 23.13 -4.91 6.22
C ASN A 104 22.89 -3.54 5.58
N GLU A 105 23.88 -2.94 4.92
CA GLU A 105 23.70 -1.68 4.20
C GLU A 105 22.74 -1.81 3.01
N GLN A 106 22.86 -2.89 2.23
CA GLN A 106 21.92 -3.15 1.13
C GLN A 106 20.50 -3.43 1.65
N LEU A 107 20.37 -4.20 2.73
CA LEU A 107 19.09 -4.46 3.38
C LEU A 107 18.43 -3.16 3.87
N LYS A 108 19.18 -2.30 4.57
CA LYS A 108 18.71 -0.97 5.01
C LYS A 108 18.22 -0.14 3.84
N LYS A 109 19.00 -0.06 2.75
CA LYS A 109 18.62 0.67 1.53
C LYS A 109 17.31 0.15 0.93
N ASN A 110 17.16 -1.18 0.83
CA ASN A 110 15.94 -1.79 0.32
C ASN A 110 14.73 -1.47 1.20
N ILE A 111 14.87 -1.57 2.53
CA ILE A 111 13.79 -1.26 3.48
C ILE A 111 13.37 0.20 3.37
N SER A 112 14.32 1.14 3.34
CA SER A 112 14.03 2.57 3.18
C SER A 112 13.29 2.85 1.88
N ALA A 113 13.72 2.26 0.76
CA ALA A 113 13.04 2.43 -0.53
C ALA A 113 11.59 1.91 -0.51
N ILE A 114 11.32 0.82 0.23
CA ILE A 114 9.94 0.32 0.41
C ILE A 114 9.11 1.29 1.26
N ILE A 115 9.69 1.86 2.32
CA ILE A 115 9.00 2.85 3.17
C ILE A 115 8.65 4.10 2.35
N ASP A 116 9.58 4.60 1.54
CA ASP A 116 9.34 5.75 0.66
C ASP A 116 8.22 5.45 -0.34
N ALA A 117 8.25 4.28 -0.99
CA ALA A 117 7.19 3.86 -1.89
C ALA A 117 5.83 3.72 -1.20
N LEU A 118 5.77 3.22 0.04
CA LEU A 118 4.53 3.17 0.84
C LEU A 118 3.99 4.58 1.13
N SER A 119 4.88 5.57 1.30
CA SER A 119 4.49 6.98 1.45
C SER A 119 3.86 7.53 0.17
N SER A 120 4.48 7.31 -1.00
CA SER A 120 3.89 7.68 -2.30
C SER A 120 2.51 7.03 -2.51
N VAL A 121 2.41 5.72 -2.26
CA VAL A 121 1.14 4.98 -2.35
C VAL A 121 0.07 5.55 -1.42
N ARG A 122 0.44 5.94 -0.18
CA ARG A 122 -0.49 6.58 0.75
C ARG A 122 -1.02 7.88 0.17
N LEU A 123 -0.15 8.74 -0.35
CA LEU A 123 -0.55 10.03 -0.92
C LEU A 123 -1.50 9.87 -2.11
N ASP A 124 -1.20 8.92 -3.00
CA ASP A 124 -2.06 8.69 -4.16
C ASP A 124 -3.41 8.09 -3.76
N PHE A 125 -3.44 7.13 -2.84
CA PHE A 125 -4.73 6.62 -2.32
C PHE A 125 -5.52 7.68 -1.53
N MET A 126 -4.85 8.62 -0.85
CA MET A 126 -5.55 9.75 -0.23
C MET A 126 -6.24 10.64 -1.26
N LYS A 127 -5.63 10.88 -2.44
CA LYS A 127 -6.30 11.59 -3.55
C LYS A 127 -7.52 10.81 -4.06
N VAL A 128 -7.36 9.49 -4.28
CA VAL A 128 -8.48 8.61 -4.68
C VAL A 128 -9.63 8.71 -3.68
N ARG A 129 -9.33 8.72 -2.38
CA ARG A 129 -10.34 8.91 -1.32
C ARG A 129 -11.03 10.27 -1.44
N GLN A 130 -10.27 11.35 -1.61
CA GLN A 130 -10.82 12.71 -1.75
C GLN A 130 -11.76 12.82 -2.96
N ASP A 131 -11.35 12.27 -4.10
CA ASP A 131 -12.16 12.28 -5.32
C ASP A 131 -13.44 11.44 -5.13
N ALA A 132 -13.35 10.29 -4.47
CA ALA A 132 -14.49 9.45 -4.13
C ALA A 132 -15.49 10.18 -3.21
N GLN A 133 -15.00 10.87 -2.19
CA GLN A 133 -15.83 11.66 -1.28
C GLN A 133 -16.53 12.80 -2.03
N GLN A 134 -15.83 13.47 -2.94
CA GLN A 134 -16.42 14.51 -3.78
C GLN A 134 -17.52 13.93 -4.67
N LEU A 135 -17.26 12.79 -5.32
CA LEU A 135 -18.23 12.12 -6.18
C LEU A 135 -19.50 11.69 -5.43
N LEU A 136 -19.38 11.20 -4.19
CA LEU A 136 -20.54 10.86 -3.36
C LEU A 136 -21.36 12.07 -2.91
N LYS A 137 -20.73 13.24 -2.75
CA LYS A 137 -21.42 14.48 -2.39
C LYS A 137 -22.16 15.11 -3.57
N MET A 138 -21.88 14.68 -4.80
CA MET A 138 -22.56 15.19 -5.99
C MET A 138 -24.00 14.66 -6.09
N SER A 139 -24.92 15.58 -6.37
CA SER A 139 -26.28 15.24 -6.82
C SER A 139 -26.25 14.50 -8.16
N ASP A 140 -27.32 13.78 -8.47
CA ASP A 140 -27.43 13.01 -9.72
C ASP A 140 -27.27 13.89 -10.95
N THR A 141 -27.78 15.13 -10.91
CA THR A 141 -27.61 16.13 -11.98
C THR A 141 -26.15 16.55 -12.14
N GLN A 142 -25.43 16.75 -11.03
CA GLN A 142 -24.01 17.10 -11.04
C GLN A 142 -23.16 15.94 -11.58
N VAL A 143 -23.46 14.70 -11.18
CA VAL A 143 -22.76 13.50 -11.66
C VAL A 143 -22.83 13.41 -13.18
N ARG A 144 -23.93 13.84 -13.82
CA ARG A 144 -24.06 13.82 -15.29
C ARG A 144 -23.35 14.96 -16.03
N GLN A 145 -22.71 15.89 -15.32
CA GLN A 145 -22.00 17.01 -15.95
C GLN A 145 -20.58 16.62 -16.41
N PRO A 146 -20.04 17.25 -17.46
CA PRO A 146 -18.68 16.97 -17.96
C PRO A 146 -17.56 17.09 -16.92
N GLN A 147 -17.74 17.95 -15.91
CA GLN A 147 -16.79 18.07 -14.79
C GLN A 147 -16.57 16.76 -14.03
N THR A 148 -17.57 15.87 -13.99
CA THR A 148 -17.44 14.54 -13.39
C THR A 148 -16.40 13.71 -14.11
N LEU A 149 -16.29 13.83 -15.44
CA LEU A 149 -15.28 13.10 -16.20
C LEU A 149 -13.86 13.48 -15.78
N SER A 150 -13.61 14.75 -15.46
CA SER A 150 -12.31 15.17 -14.91
C SER A 150 -12.03 14.47 -13.60
N LEU A 151 -12.98 14.51 -12.67
CA LEU A 151 -12.87 13.85 -11.37
C LEU A 151 -12.60 12.34 -11.49
N LEU A 152 -13.28 11.67 -12.43
CA LEU A 152 -13.06 10.25 -12.70
C LEU A 152 -11.67 9.98 -13.29
N ASN A 153 -11.18 10.85 -14.18
CA ASN A 153 -9.84 10.72 -14.73
C ASN A 153 -8.77 10.93 -13.65
N ASP A 154 -8.94 11.89 -12.75
CA ASP A 154 -8.02 12.17 -11.65
C ASP A 154 -7.97 10.99 -10.66
N MET A 155 -9.14 10.42 -10.34
CA MET A 155 -9.26 9.24 -9.50
C MET A 155 -8.58 8.01 -10.14
N ILE A 156 -8.75 7.82 -11.46
CA ILE A 156 -8.08 6.75 -12.21
C ILE A 156 -6.57 6.96 -12.26
N ALA A 157 -6.10 8.19 -12.52
CA ALA A 157 -4.68 8.51 -12.57
C ALA A 157 -4.01 8.24 -11.23
N SER A 158 -4.61 8.71 -10.13
CA SER A 158 -4.11 8.47 -8.76
C SER A 158 -4.14 6.98 -8.41
N THR A 159 -5.18 6.24 -8.81
CA THR A 159 -5.25 4.80 -8.56
C THR A 159 -4.19 4.03 -9.35
N ASN A 160 -3.93 4.42 -10.60
CA ASN A 160 -2.85 3.84 -11.41
C ASN A 160 -1.48 4.11 -10.79
N ALA A 161 -1.21 5.35 -10.37
CA ALA A 161 0.03 5.71 -9.70
C ALA A 161 0.22 4.89 -8.41
N ALA A 162 -0.83 4.75 -7.59
CA ALA A 162 -0.78 3.95 -6.36
C ALA A 162 -0.58 2.45 -6.64
N TYR A 163 -1.25 1.88 -7.63
CA TYR A 163 -1.21 0.43 -7.86
C TYR A 163 -0.01 0.00 -8.71
N ILE A 164 0.13 0.60 -9.88
CA ILE A 164 1.14 0.24 -10.87
C ILE A 164 2.48 0.85 -10.45
N GLY A 165 2.50 2.14 -10.12
CA GLY A 165 3.72 2.89 -9.86
C GLY A 165 4.01 3.92 -10.96
N GLN A 166 5.23 4.45 -10.95
CA GLN A 166 5.74 5.36 -11.96
C GLN A 166 6.79 4.68 -12.83
N THR A 167 6.84 5.03 -14.11
CA THR A 167 7.91 4.56 -15.00
C THR A 167 9.11 5.51 -14.89
N ASP A 168 10.30 4.97 -14.63
CA ASP A 168 11.53 5.74 -14.69
C ASP A 168 11.81 6.09 -16.15
N PRO A 169 11.89 7.40 -16.50
CA PRO A 169 12.06 7.81 -17.89
C PRO A 169 13.42 7.41 -18.48
N ASN A 170 14.41 7.09 -17.64
CA ASN A 170 15.76 6.74 -18.06
C ASN A 170 15.94 5.23 -18.21
N THR A 171 15.29 4.42 -17.37
CA THR A 171 15.45 2.95 -17.37
C THR A 171 14.26 2.21 -17.98
N GLY A 172 13.09 2.84 -18.05
CA GLY A 172 11.84 2.21 -18.45
C GLY A 172 11.27 1.25 -17.39
N GLU A 173 11.92 1.13 -16.23
CA GLU A 173 11.45 0.28 -15.15
C GLU A 173 10.33 0.96 -14.37
N ILE A 174 9.39 0.16 -13.86
CA ILE A 174 8.34 0.66 -12.97
C ILE A 174 8.87 0.61 -11.54
N TYR A 175 8.89 1.78 -10.89
CA TYR A 175 9.25 1.95 -9.50
C TYR A 175 8.08 2.55 -8.74
N GLU A 176 8.12 2.41 -7.42
CA GLU A 176 7.00 2.81 -6.54
C GLU A 176 5.69 2.07 -6.89
N GLY A 177 4.64 2.28 -6.11
CA GLY A 177 3.38 1.56 -6.30
C GLY A 177 3.31 0.17 -5.65
N VAL A 178 2.08 -0.32 -5.50
CA VAL A 178 1.77 -1.54 -4.77
C VAL A 178 2.35 -2.79 -5.43
N THR A 179 2.40 -2.86 -6.77
CA THR A 179 2.98 -3.99 -7.50
C THR A 179 4.47 -4.16 -7.20
N TRP A 180 5.23 -3.06 -7.24
CA TRP A 180 6.65 -3.04 -6.91
C TRP A 180 6.89 -3.37 -5.42
N ILE A 181 6.15 -2.72 -4.51
CA ILE A 181 6.22 -2.99 -3.06
C ILE A 181 5.95 -4.47 -2.77
N HIS A 182 4.96 -5.06 -3.45
CA HIS A 182 4.66 -6.47 -3.30
C HIS A 182 5.88 -7.33 -3.63
N SER A 183 6.50 -7.12 -4.78
CA SER A 183 7.69 -7.86 -5.23
C SER A 183 8.88 -7.67 -4.28
N GLN A 184 9.15 -6.44 -3.84
CA GLN A 184 10.25 -6.16 -2.91
C GLN A 184 10.05 -6.84 -1.56
N ILE A 185 8.83 -6.79 -0.99
CA ILE A 185 8.55 -7.47 0.28
C ILE A 185 8.68 -9.00 0.14
N GLN A 186 8.30 -9.59 -1.01
CA GLN A 186 8.52 -11.03 -1.23
C GLN A 186 10.02 -11.36 -1.27
N SER A 187 10.83 -10.52 -1.92
CA SER A 187 12.29 -10.68 -1.93
C SER A 187 12.87 -10.61 -0.51
N LEU A 188 12.43 -9.65 0.31
CA LEU A 188 12.85 -9.56 1.72
C LEU A 188 12.50 -10.81 2.53
N ALA A 189 11.35 -11.42 2.28
CA ALA A 189 10.93 -12.64 2.98
C ALA A 189 11.76 -13.87 2.60
N THR A 190 12.51 -13.82 1.49
CA THR A 190 13.42 -14.89 1.04
C THR A 190 14.86 -14.69 1.48
N LEU A 191 15.21 -13.56 2.12
CA LEU A 191 16.55 -13.33 2.64
C LEU A 191 16.75 -14.13 3.94
N ASP A 192 17.74 -15.01 3.94
CA ASP A 192 18.21 -15.66 5.17
C ASP A 192 18.86 -14.61 6.06
N ILE A 193 18.22 -14.29 7.19
CA ILE A 193 18.85 -13.52 8.26
C ILE A 193 19.86 -14.46 8.93
N LEU A 194 21.14 -14.33 8.57
CA LEU A 194 22.22 -15.04 9.25
C LEU A 194 22.19 -14.66 10.73
N ALA A 195 21.86 -15.64 11.59
CA ALA A 195 21.83 -15.44 13.03
C ALA A 195 23.19 -14.97 13.53
N TYR A 196 23.18 -13.92 14.36
CA TYR A 196 24.36 -13.43 15.05
C TYR A 196 24.99 -14.55 15.89
N ASN A 197 26.27 -14.89 15.62
CA ASN A 197 27.04 -15.83 16.42
C ASN A 197 27.90 -15.07 17.44
N PRO A 198 27.54 -15.04 18.74
CA PRO A 198 28.31 -14.34 19.76
C PRO A 198 29.66 -15.01 20.10
N ASN A 199 29.97 -16.21 19.57
CA ASN A 199 31.15 -16.98 19.96
C ASN A 199 32.38 -16.76 19.08
N GLY A 200 32.63 -15.52 18.64
CA GLY A 200 33.92 -15.12 18.08
C GLY A 200 34.96 -14.88 19.17
N SER A 201 35.27 -15.87 20.01
CA SER A 201 36.35 -15.79 20.99
C SER A 201 37.55 -16.62 20.54
N ASN A 202 38.70 -15.93 20.48
CA ASN A 202 40.03 -16.42 20.14
C ASN A 202 40.36 -17.80 20.73
N VAL A 203 40.81 -18.73 19.89
CA VAL A 203 41.71 -19.81 20.34
C VAL A 203 43.07 -19.57 19.71
N GLN A 204 43.93 -18.96 20.51
CA GLN A 204 45.37 -18.88 20.32
C GLN A 204 45.91 -20.32 20.39
N MET A 205 46.33 -20.91 19.25
CA MET A 205 47.04 -22.19 19.30
C MET A 205 48.44 -21.97 19.86
N ILE A 206 48.63 -22.35 21.13
CA ILE A 206 49.96 -22.57 21.71
C ILE A 206 50.54 -23.81 21.01
N GLN A 207 51.69 -23.64 20.36
CA GLN A 207 52.40 -24.69 19.66
C GLN A 207 53.16 -25.54 20.68
N ASP A 208 52.56 -26.66 21.10
CA ASP A 208 53.19 -27.58 22.05
C ASP A 208 54.42 -28.27 21.43
N MET A 209 55.52 -28.19 22.19
CA MET A 209 56.83 -28.74 21.88
C MET A 209 56.80 -30.26 21.76
N LYS A 210 57.28 -30.79 20.63
CA LYS A 210 57.63 -32.21 20.50
C LYS A 210 58.92 -32.50 21.30
N ARG A 211 58.82 -33.39 22.27
CA ARG A 211 59.93 -34.21 22.80
C ARG A 211 59.51 -35.68 22.83
N HIS A 212 60.52 -36.54 22.94
CA HIS A 212 60.55 -38.01 23.04
C HIS A 212 60.72 -38.67 21.66
N SER A 213 61.76 -39.45 21.41
CA SER A 213 62.79 -40.07 22.28
C SER A 213 63.95 -40.52 21.41
#